data_AF-A0A6J1PTZ9-F1
#
_entry.id   AF-A0A6J1PTZ9-F1
#
_cell.length_a   1.000
_cell.length_b   1.000
_cell.length_c   1.000
_cell.angle_alpha   90.00
_cell.angle_beta   90.00
_cell.angle_gamma   90.00
#
_symmetry.space_group_name_H-M   'P 1'
#
loop_
_entity.id
_entity.type
_entity.pdbx_description
1 polymer ?
#
loop_
_entity_poly.entity_id
_entity_poly.type
_entity_poly.pdbx_seq_one_letter_code
_entity_poly.pdbx_strand_id
1 'polypeptide(L)'
;MIGPELQLKAHRLSEYFCNHWKLPEDKNLTFDFYDMLYENYARSPSFVKPDLVVGFDLGIQEHELGSSKKTWAPSIKLIAKQNCPFILTCGFTLQNFKKELDKINTILGRKVNYLYSGVNPFAGLSPFRKAAPEYVLFTNQCIVVYRSLCN
;
A
#
# COMPACT_ATOMS: atom_id res chain seq x y z
N MET A 1 3.59 -9.94 1.89
CA MET A 1 2.64 -8.95 2.39
C MET A 1 2.99 -8.59 3.83
N ILE A 2 2.95 -7.32 4.17
CA ILE A 2 3.35 -6.81 5.50
C ILE A 2 2.25 -5.89 6.00
N GLY A 3 1.71 -6.18 7.19
CA GLY A 3 0.66 -5.39 7.82
C GLY A 3 0.08 -6.08 9.05
N PRO A 4 -0.22 -5.33 10.14
CA PRO A 4 -0.75 -5.90 11.39
C PRO A 4 -2.09 -6.64 11.21
N GLU A 5 -2.85 -6.33 10.16
CA GLU A 5 -4.12 -6.96 9.81
C GLU A 5 -3.98 -8.38 9.23
N LEU A 6 -2.76 -8.84 8.97
CA LEU A 6 -2.50 -10.13 8.31
C LEU A 6 -2.62 -11.37 9.22
N GLN A 7 -2.79 -11.19 10.53
CA GLN A 7 -2.92 -12.29 11.52
C GLN A 7 -4.01 -13.32 11.18
N LEU A 8 -5.04 -12.92 10.42
CA LEU A 8 -6.22 -13.76 10.14
C LEU A 8 -6.29 -14.29 8.70
N LYS A 9 -5.36 -13.91 7.80
CA LYS A 9 -5.56 -14.08 6.34
C LYS A 9 -4.51 -14.94 5.62
N ALA A 10 -3.38 -15.25 6.25
CA ALA A 10 -2.26 -15.93 5.59
C ALA A 10 -2.65 -17.32 5.02
N HIS A 11 -3.36 -18.16 5.79
CA HIS A 11 -3.74 -19.50 5.33
C HIS A 11 -4.69 -19.50 4.13
N ARG A 12 -5.75 -18.68 4.16
CA ARG A 12 -6.77 -18.64 3.10
C ARG A 12 -6.25 -18.06 1.78
N LEU A 13 -5.32 -17.11 1.84
CA LEU A 13 -4.75 -16.49 0.64
C LEU A 13 -3.83 -17.44 -0.11
N SER A 14 -3.01 -18.23 0.60
CA SER A 14 -2.11 -19.20 -0.04
C SER A 14 -2.87 -20.25 -0.87
N GLU A 15 -3.99 -20.76 -0.36
CA GLU A 15 -4.84 -21.74 -1.06
C GLU A 15 -5.54 -21.12 -2.28
N TYR A 16 -6.02 -19.87 -2.17
CA TYR A 16 -6.72 -19.21 -3.25
C TYR A 16 -5.80 -18.92 -4.45
N PHE A 17 -4.59 -18.40 -4.19
CA PHE A 17 -3.63 -18.06 -5.24
C PHE A 17 -3.08 -19.28 -5.98
N CYS A 18 -2.75 -20.35 -5.26
CA CYS A 18 -2.21 -21.58 -5.87
C CYS A 18 -3.26 -22.30 -6.74
N ASN A 19 -4.54 -22.24 -6.39
CA ASN A 19 -5.57 -23.03 -7.06
C ASN A 19 -6.22 -22.34 -8.28
N HIS A 20 -6.14 -21.01 -8.37
CA HIS A 20 -6.85 -20.25 -9.42
C HIS A 20 -5.96 -19.56 -10.43
N TRP A 21 -4.65 -19.44 -10.17
CA TRP A 21 -3.75 -18.74 -11.06
C TRP A 21 -2.79 -19.71 -11.77
N LYS A 22 -3.05 -20.00 -13.05
CA LYS A 22 -2.07 -20.67 -13.91
C LYS A 22 -1.01 -19.65 -14.34
N LEU A 23 0.13 -19.67 -13.67
CA LEU A 23 1.32 -18.96 -14.15
C LEU A 23 1.85 -19.68 -15.39
N PRO A 24 2.47 -18.95 -16.35
CA PRO A 24 3.33 -19.57 -17.36
C PRO A 24 4.37 -20.47 -16.70
N GLU A 25 4.79 -21.54 -17.39
CA GLU A 25 5.69 -22.58 -16.84
C GLU A 25 7.00 -22.01 -16.25
N ASP A 26 7.45 -20.85 -16.72
CA ASP A 26 8.70 -20.20 -16.29
C ASP A 26 8.51 -19.17 -15.15
N LYS A 27 7.31 -19.06 -14.58
CA LYS A 27 7.02 -18.06 -13.53
C LYS A 27 6.58 -18.73 -12.24
N ASN A 28 7.32 -18.45 -11.18
CA ASN A 28 6.96 -18.81 -9.81
C ASN A 28 6.53 -17.57 -9.03
N LEU A 29 5.56 -17.73 -8.14
CA LEU A 29 5.08 -16.67 -7.25
C LEU A 29 5.10 -17.18 -5.82
N THR A 30 5.80 -16.45 -4.94
CA THR A 30 5.93 -16.77 -3.52
C THR A 30 5.35 -15.64 -2.69
N PHE A 31 4.69 -16.00 -1.59
CA PHE A 31 4.07 -15.03 -0.68
C PHE A 31 4.51 -15.29 0.76
N ASP A 32 5.28 -14.37 1.31
CA ASP A 32 5.55 -14.33 2.74
C ASP A 32 4.62 -13.32 3.42
N PHE A 33 4.14 -13.64 4.61
CA PHE A 33 3.22 -12.79 5.36
C PHE A 33 3.85 -12.38 6.69
N TYR A 34 3.84 -11.08 6.97
CA TYR A 34 4.37 -10.51 8.22
C TYR A 34 3.30 -9.64 8.89
N ASP A 35 2.84 -10.04 10.07
CA ASP A 35 1.78 -9.39 10.83
C ASP A 35 2.27 -8.18 11.66
N MET A 36 3.13 -7.37 11.05
CA MET A 36 3.78 -6.24 11.70
C MET A 36 3.80 -5.01 10.80
N LEU A 37 4.15 -3.88 11.39
CA LEU A 37 4.35 -2.64 10.65
C LEU A 37 5.62 -2.71 9.79
N TYR A 38 5.63 -1.99 8.67
CA TYR A 38 6.75 -2.02 7.73
C TYR A 38 8.07 -1.61 8.39
N GLU A 39 8.06 -0.63 9.29
CA GLU A 39 9.26 -0.21 10.02
C GLU A 39 9.82 -1.28 10.96
N ASN A 40 8.98 -2.22 11.42
CA ASN A 40 9.43 -3.34 12.22
C ASN A 40 10.00 -4.43 11.32
N TYR A 41 9.33 -4.73 10.20
CA TYR A 41 9.85 -5.64 9.19
C TYR A 41 11.23 -5.19 8.68
N ALA A 42 11.39 -3.90 8.36
CA ALA A 42 12.65 -3.31 7.89
C ALA A 42 13.82 -3.40 8.89
N ARG A 43 13.54 -3.64 10.17
CA ARG A 43 14.55 -3.86 11.22
C ARG A 43 14.69 -5.33 11.63
N SER A 44 13.86 -6.20 11.07
CA SER A 44 13.86 -7.62 11.40
C SER A 44 14.97 -8.37 10.67
N PRO A 45 15.44 -9.52 11.19
CA PRO A 45 16.38 -10.39 10.49
C PRO A 45 15.86 -10.93 9.16
N SER A 46 14.54 -10.98 8.97
CA SER A 46 13.88 -11.45 7.75
C SER A 46 13.79 -10.38 6.65
N PHE A 47 14.34 -9.18 6.88
CA PHE A 47 14.26 -8.09 5.93
C PHE A 47 15.05 -8.40 4.65
N VAL A 48 14.34 -8.40 3.53
CA VAL A 48 14.94 -8.36 2.19
C VAL A 48 14.65 -6.99 1.59
N LYS A 49 15.68 -6.32 1.06
CA LYS A 49 15.52 -5.02 0.39
C LYS A 49 14.63 -5.21 -0.84
N PRO A 50 13.53 -4.45 -0.97
CA PRO A 50 12.64 -4.57 -2.12
C PRO A 50 13.18 -3.84 -3.34
N ASP A 51 12.92 -4.39 -4.53
CA ASP A 51 13.10 -3.71 -5.82
C ASP A 51 11.89 -2.82 -6.16
N LEU A 52 10.74 -3.07 -5.54
CA LEU A 52 9.50 -2.31 -5.68
C LEU A 52 8.68 -2.44 -4.41
N VAL A 53 8.14 -1.33 -3.92
CA VAL A 53 7.17 -1.32 -2.82
C VAL A 53 5.81 -0.92 -3.37
N VAL A 54 4.77 -1.70 -3.05
CA VAL A 54 3.39 -1.41 -3.42
C VAL A 54 2.52 -1.31 -2.18
N GLY A 55 1.88 -0.16 -2.00
CA GLY A 55 0.88 0.09 -0.98
C GLY A 55 -0.53 -0.04 -1.55
N PHE A 56 -1.28 -1.03 -1.07
CA PHE A 56 -2.64 -1.30 -1.50
C PHE A 56 -3.66 -0.56 -0.64
N ASP A 57 -4.59 0.14 -1.29
CA ASP A 57 -5.72 0.86 -0.69
C ASP A 57 -5.36 1.70 0.55
N LEU A 58 -4.26 2.46 0.44
CA LEU A 58 -3.71 3.20 1.56
C LEU A 58 -4.59 4.41 1.93
N GLY A 59 -4.91 4.52 3.22
CA GLY A 59 -5.56 5.68 3.84
C GLY A 59 -4.65 6.39 4.83
N ILE A 60 -3.56 7.01 4.34
CA ILE A 60 -2.55 7.69 5.17
C ILE A 60 -3.22 8.76 6.05
N GLN A 61 -4.23 9.46 5.53
CA GLN A 61 -5.00 10.46 6.28
C GLN A 61 -5.95 9.85 7.33
N GLU A 62 -6.61 8.73 7.05
CA GLU A 62 -7.66 8.17 7.92
C GLU A 62 -7.11 7.61 9.23
N HIS A 63 -5.87 7.11 9.21
CA HIS A 63 -5.24 6.51 10.40
C HIS A 63 -4.83 7.53 11.48
N GLU A 64 -4.91 8.84 11.24
CA GLU A 64 -4.59 9.87 12.24
C GLU A 64 -5.80 10.38 13.03
N LEU A 65 -7.03 10.22 12.50
CA LEU A 65 -8.24 10.83 13.09
C LEU A 65 -8.91 10.00 14.19
N GLY A 66 -8.53 8.74 14.38
CA GLY A 66 -9.23 7.82 15.29
C GLY A 66 -8.36 7.02 16.27
N SER A 67 -7.04 7.14 16.23
CA SER A 67 -6.17 6.41 17.15
C SER A 67 -4.85 7.13 17.38
N SER A 68 -4.47 7.31 18.64
CA SER A 68 -3.11 7.69 19.05
C SER A 68 -2.03 6.63 18.67
N LYS A 69 -2.40 5.56 17.96
CA LYS A 69 -1.50 4.50 17.53
C LYS A 69 -1.13 4.65 16.05
N LYS A 70 0.06 5.25 15.88
CA LYS A 70 1.05 4.96 14.82
C LYS A 70 0.67 5.45 13.42
N THR A 71 1.33 6.52 13.00
CA THR A 71 1.20 7.12 11.67
C THR A 71 2.00 6.34 10.62
N TRP A 72 1.66 6.47 9.34
CA TRP A 72 2.45 5.95 8.20
C TRP A 72 3.82 6.61 8.03
N ALA A 73 4.12 7.66 8.81
CA ALA A 73 5.32 8.47 8.66
C ALA A 73 6.63 7.70 8.80
N PRO A 74 6.81 6.77 9.78
CA PRO A 74 8.02 5.96 9.89
C PRO A 74 8.24 5.09 8.65
N SER A 75 7.18 4.43 8.16
CA SER A 75 7.24 3.59 6.96
C SER A 75 7.62 4.39 5.72
N ILE A 76 6.96 5.53 5.47
CA ILE A 76 7.25 6.38 4.31
C ILE A 76 8.70 6.89 4.35
N LYS A 77 9.19 7.29 5.53
CA LYS A 77 10.59 7.71 5.71
C LYS A 77 11.60 6.57 5.50
N LEU A 78 11.20 5.32 5.71
CA LEU A 78 12.03 4.13 5.46
C LEU A 78 11.94 3.63 4.01
N ILE A 79 10.87 3.94 3.27
CA ILE A 79 10.74 3.65 1.84
C ILE A 79 11.51 4.67 0.98
N ALA A 80 11.42 5.97 1.29
CA ALA A 80 12.55 6.89 1.07
C ALA A 80 13.77 6.32 1.81
N LYS A 81 15.03 6.74 1.75
CA LYS A 81 16.18 5.92 2.27
C LYS A 81 16.41 4.58 1.56
N GLN A 82 15.44 3.67 1.44
CA GLN A 82 15.61 2.42 0.66
C GLN A 82 15.82 2.68 -0.83
N ASN A 83 15.36 3.84 -1.32
CA ASN A 83 15.55 4.31 -2.69
C ASN A 83 15.01 3.33 -3.74
N CYS A 84 13.85 2.74 -3.45
CA CYS A 84 13.14 1.86 -4.37
C CYS A 84 11.93 2.59 -4.99
N PRO A 85 11.51 2.21 -6.20
CA PRO A 85 10.21 2.55 -6.74
C PRO A 85 9.08 2.29 -5.73
N PHE A 86 8.12 3.22 -5.69
CA PHE A 86 7.00 3.15 -4.78
C PHE A 86 5.70 3.39 -5.55
N ILE A 87 4.77 2.46 -5.44
CA ILE A 87 3.43 2.55 -6.00
C ILE A 87 2.45 2.59 -4.85
N LEU A 88 1.48 3.50 -4.94
CA LEU A 88 0.44 3.62 -3.95
C LEU A 88 -0.92 3.68 -4.65
N THR A 89 -1.87 2.93 -4.11
CA THR A 89 -3.26 2.93 -4.57
C THR A 89 -4.18 3.36 -3.44
N CYS A 90 -5.30 3.99 -3.78
CA CYS A 90 -6.30 4.50 -2.81
C CYS A 90 -7.73 4.31 -3.33
N GLY A 91 -8.68 4.02 -2.44
CA GLY A 91 -10.11 3.90 -2.75
C GLY A 91 -10.89 5.21 -2.78
N PHE A 92 -10.22 6.36 -2.59
CA PHE A 92 -10.89 7.66 -2.50
C PHE A 92 -11.15 8.35 -3.84
N THR A 93 -11.95 9.41 -3.79
CA THR A 93 -12.07 10.38 -4.88
C THR A 93 -10.71 11.02 -5.19
N LEU A 94 -10.53 11.49 -6.43
CA LEU A 94 -9.32 12.21 -6.86
C LEU A 94 -8.96 13.40 -5.96
N GLN A 95 -9.94 14.05 -5.34
CA GLN A 95 -9.70 15.16 -4.42
C GLN A 95 -9.03 14.70 -3.12
N ASN A 96 -9.53 13.62 -2.52
CA ASN A 96 -8.93 13.04 -1.32
C ASN A 96 -7.57 12.40 -1.64
N PHE A 97 -7.43 11.83 -2.84
CA PHE A 97 -6.15 11.32 -3.31
C PHE A 97 -5.05 12.39 -3.32
N LYS A 98 -5.34 13.63 -3.73
CA LYS A 98 -4.36 14.73 -3.63
C LYS A 98 -3.90 14.99 -2.20
N LYS A 99 -4.79 14.88 -1.21
CA LYS A 99 -4.45 15.06 0.21
C LYS A 99 -3.46 13.99 0.69
N GLU A 100 -3.59 12.76 0.18
CA GLU A 100 -2.63 11.68 0.45
C GLU A 100 -1.23 12.02 -0.08
N LEU A 101 -1.15 12.56 -1.31
CA LEU A 101 0.12 13.01 -1.89
C LEU A 101 0.73 14.17 -1.09
N ASP A 102 -0.09 15.14 -0.68
CA ASP A 102 0.35 16.26 0.16
C ASP A 102 0.83 15.78 1.53
N LYS A 103 0.22 14.73 2.07
CA LYS A 103 0.65 14.11 3.32
C LYS A 103 2.00 13.43 3.18
N ILE A 104 2.26 12.72 2.07
CA ILE A 104 3.59 12.17 1.76
C ILE A 104 4.63 13.29 1.70
N ASN A 105 4.31 14.38 1.00
CA ASN A 105 5.20 15.55 0.92
C ASN A 105 5.48 16.14 2.31
N THR A 106 4.44 16.25 3.15
CA THR A 106 4.56 16.73 4.54
C THR A 106 5.45 15.82 5.39
N ILE A 107 5.27 14.50 5.29
CA ILE A 107 6.07 13.51 6.03
C ILE A 107 7.56 13.59 5.64
N LEU A 108 7.84 13.82 4.36
CA LEU A 108 9.19 13.92 3.81
C LEU A 108 9.78 15.34 3.91
N GLY A 109 8.99 16.34 4.27
CA GLY A 109 9.41 17.74 4.34
C GLY A 109 9.76 18.37 2.99
N ARG A 110 9.28 17.79 1.87
CA ARG A 110 9.56 18.25 0.51
C ARG A 110 8.51 17.73 -0.47
N LYS A 111 8.43 18.37 -1.65
CA LYS A 111 7.63 17.86 -2.77
C LYS A 111 8.37 16.72 -3.48
N VAL A 112 7.74 15.58 -3.64
CA VAL A 112 8.27 14.43 -4.39
C VAL A 112 7.61 14.34 -5.75
N ASN A 113 8.42 14.16 -6.79
CA ASN A 113 7.93 13.99 -8.17
C ASN A 113 7.45 12.55 -8.39
N TYR A 114 6.29 12.41 -9.03
CA TYR A 114 5.76 11.13 -9.48
C TYR A 114 5.88 11.01 -11.01
N LEU A 115 5.99 9.77 -11.50
CA LEU A 115 5.93 9.43 -12.91
C LEU A 115 4.48 9.46 -13.43
N TYR A 116 3.54 9.08 -12.57
CA TYR A 116 2.13 9.04 -12.89
C TYR A 116 1.28 9.27 -11.64
N SER A 117 0.14 9.93 -11.78
CA SER A 117 -0.87 10.10 -10.74
C SER A 117 -2.23 10.24 -11.40
N GLY A 118 -3.20 9.40 -11.04
CA GLY A 118 -4.53 9.46 -11.64
C GLY A 118 -5.44 8.30 -11.26
N VAL A 119 -6.46 8.08 -12.08
CA VAL A 119 -7.36 6.93 -11.97
C VAL A 119 -6.57 5.66 -12.28
N ASN A 120 -6.75 4.63 -11.46
CA ASN A 120 -6.08 3.36 -11.64
C ASN A 120 -6.77 2.54 -12.75
N PRO A 121 -6.11 2.29 -13.90
CA PRO A 121 -6.70 1.48 -14.97
C PRO A 121 -6.79 -0.01 -14.60
N PHE A 122 -6.14 -0.42 -13.50
CA PHE A 122 -6.16 -1.78 -12.97
C PHE A 122 -7.06 -1.90 -11.72
N ALA A 123 -7.90 -0.90 -11.46
CA ALA A 123 -8.77 -0.92 -10.29
C ALA A 123 -9.73 -2.10 -10.34
N GLY A 124 -9.92 -2.74 -9.18
CA GLY A 124 -10.92 -3.80 -9.04
C GLY A 124 -12.33 -3.24 -9.21
N LEU A 125 -13.20 -4.01 -9.86
CA LEU A 125 -14.62 -3.67 -10.04
C LEU A 125 -15.49 -4.15 -8.88
N SER A 126 -14.92 -4.72 -7.83
CA SER A 126 -15.67 -5.29 -6.71
C SER A 126 -16.08 -4.18 -5.72
N PRO A 127 -17.38 -3.88 -5.59
CA PRO A 127 -17.85 -2.90 -4.61
C PRO A 127 -17.83 -3.51 -3.20
N PHE A 128 -17.55 -2.68 -2.19
CA PHE A 128 -17.82 -3.01 -0.80
C PHE A 128 -18.78 -1.98 -0.19
N ARG A 129 -19.69 -2.46 0.66
CA ARG A 129 -20.63 -1.60 1.39
C ARG A 129 -20.00 -1.19 2.71
N LYS A 130 -19.95 0.12 2.96
CA LYS A 130 -19.66 0.65 4.30
C LYS A 130 -21.00 0.88 5.00
N ALA A 131 -21.15 0.35 6.22
CA ALA A 131 -22.42 0.38 6.96
C ALA A 131 -22.78 1.76 7.52
N ALA A 132 -21.80 2.65 7.73
CA ALA A 132 -22.05 3.97 8.27
C ALA A 132 -20.94 4.97 7.86
N PRO A 133 -21.28 6.09 7.21
CA PRO A 133 -22.50 6.30 6.41
C PRO A 133 -22.63 5.26 5.27
N GLU A 134 -23.87 4.94 4.87
CA GLU A 134 -24.15 3.95 3.83
C GLU A 134 -23.68 4.43 2.45
N TYR A 135 -22.54 3.92 2.02
CA TYR A 135 -22.00 4.16 0.68
C TYR A 135 -21.46 2.86 0.08
N VAL A 136 -21.55 2.78 -1.25
CA VAL A 136 -20.82 1.80 -2.05
C VAL A 136 -19.47 2.40 -2.38
N LEU A 137 -18.42 1.72 -1.97
CA LEU A 137 -17.04 2.13 -2.20
C LEU A 137 -16.34 1.09 -3.07
N PHE A 138 -15.33 1.55 -3.80
CA PHE A 138 -14.45 0.70 -4.57
C PHE A 138 -13.02 0.95 -4.09
N THR A 139 -12.26 -0.11 -3.85
CA THR A 139 -10.85 -0.03 -3.43
C THR A 139 -9.94 0.29 -4.61
N ASN A 140 -8.76 0.85 -4.33
CA ASN A 140 -7.68 1.00 -5.31
C ASN A 140 -8.05 1.80 -6.59
N GLN A 141 -8.99 2.74 -6.49
CA GLN A 141 -9.51 3.53 -7.62
C GLN A 141 -8.54 4.56 -8.17
N CYS A 142 -7.63 5.07 -7.34
CA CYS A 142 -6.56 5.97 -7.75
C CYS A 142 -5.19 5.29 -7.58
N ILE A 143 -4.21 5.70 -8.38
CA ILE A 143 -2.83 5.21 -8.32
C ILE A 143 -1.83 6.35 -8.51
N VAL A 144 -0.72 6.31 -7.77
CA VAL A 144 0.47 7.13 -7.98
C VAL A 144 1.68 6.22 -8.09
N VAL A 145 2.57 6.57 -9.02
CA VAL A 145 3.80 5.83 -9.29
C VAL A 145 4.98 6.77 -9.10
N TYR A 146 5.83 6.47 -8.13
CA TYR A 146 7.07 7.17 -7.86
C TYR A 146 8.25 6.35 -8.37
N ARG A 147 9.18 7.02 -9.08
CA ARG A 147 10.48 6.40 -9.41
C ARG A 147 11.27 6.09 -8.14
N SER A 148 11.21 7.02 -7.18
CA SER A 148 11.75 6.88 -5.84
C SER A 148 11.13 7.96 -4.95
N LEU A 149 11.07 7.72 -3.65
CA LEU A 149 10.74 8.74 -2.65
C LEU A 149 11.99 9.48 -2.13
N CYS A 150 13.20 9.07 -2.54
CA CYS A 150 14.45 9.77 -2.23
C CYS A 150 14.58 11.11 -2.95
N ASN A 151 15.58 11.90 -2.53
CA ASN A 151 16.02 13.08 -3.28
C ASN A 151 16.74 12.66 -4.55
#